data_AF-A0A9P5ZIQ3-F1
#
_entry.id   AF-A0A9P5ZIQ3-F1
#
_cell.length_a   1.000
_cell.length_b   1.000
_cell.length_c   1.000
_cell.angle_alpha   90.00
_cell.angle_beta   90.00
_cell.angle_gamma   90.00
#
_symmetry.space_group_name_H-M   'P 1'
#
loop_
_entity.id
_entity.type
_entity.pdbx_description
1 polymer ?
#
loop_
_entity_poly.entity_id
_entity_poly.type
_entity_poly.pdbx_seq_one_letter_code
_entity_poly.pdbx_strand_id
1 'polypeptide(L)'
;MLAEDEDQELTLAEEQRHIQVYYQRPPLPDVHTPSELSKPFGLGSLHSESISFTELISLRRKHQTEHAAKSVRIRTSTPVTEESLRHKLIRRFHEALRLQDEQGLTTGAARHIRWLEGSSTATVTSTTGNAGNATIVADTLRDKALQRRAGLFLAAKVPRINELTSARVSSVMPLRIGSFGFIATDTSIMIGKVVALYAKSGGKNAKHCAILDSSNIAAVSNIGLQVYKRTFSTHFSPITEVTVAWQTYQFIFVPSMPFLQL
;
A
#
# COMPACT_ATOMS: atom_id res chain seq x y z
N MET A 1 33.63 -13.96 -36.00
CA MET A 1 33.88 -14.60 -34.70
C MET A 1 35.04 -13.94 -33.97
N LEU A 2 36.31 -14.05 -34.39
CA LEU A 2 37.42 -13.38 -33.66
C LEU A 2 37.30 -11.83 -33.59
N ALA A 3 36.80 -11.19 -34.64
CA ALA A 3 36.61 -9.73 -34.65
C ALA A 3 35.49 -9.24 -33.71
N GLU A 4 34.49 -10.08 -33.41
CA GLU A 4 33.38 -9.70 -32.52
C GLU A 4 33.80 -9.80 -31.04
N ASP A 5 34.76 -10.68 -30.74
CA ASP A 5 35.30 -10.85 -29.38
C ASP A 5 36.22 -9.67 -29.01
N GLU A 6 37.02 -9.16 -29.95
CA GLU A 6 37.89 -7.99 -29.73
C GLU A 6 37.07 -6.70 -29.46
N ASP A 7 35.97 -6.50 -30.20
CA ASP A 7 35.08 -5.35 -30.00
C ASP A 7 34.35 -5.39 -28.64
N GLN A 8 34.00 -6.60 -28.17
CA GLN A 8 33.42 -6.79 -26.83
C GLN A 8 34.43 -6.52 -25.71
N GLU A 9 35.68 -6.92 -25.90
CA GLU A 9 36.73 -6.69 -24.91
C GLU A 9 37.09 -5.20 -24.78
N LEU A 10 37.10 -4.47 -25.92
CA LEU A 10 37.32 -3.02 -25.94
C LEU A 10 36.19 -2.26 -25.23
N THR A 11 34.93 -2.62 -25.48
CA THR A 11 33.78 -2.00 -24.80
C THR A 11 33.80 -2.24 -23.29
N LEU A 12 34.13 -3.46 -22.86
CA LEU A 12 34.29 -3.78 -21.43
C LEU A 12 35.42 -2.97 -20.77
N ALA A 13 36.54 -2.79 -21.46
CA ALA A 13 37.67 -2.02 -20.94
C ALA A 13 37.33 -0.52 -20.79
N GLU A 14 36.56 0.06 -21.72
CA GLU A 14 36.09 1.43 -21.63
C GLU A 14 35.10 1.63 -20.48
N GLU A 15 34.15 0.70 -20.30
CA GLU A 15 33.20 0.74 -19.19
C GLU A 15 33.90 0.64 -17.81
N GLN A 16 34.89 -0.26 -17.68
CA GLN A 16 35.69 -0.36 -16.45
C GLN A 16 36.41 0.95 -16.11
N ARG A 17 36.99 1.62 -17.11
CA ARG A 17 37.62 2.94 -16.91
C ARG A 17 36.60 3.96 -16.42
N HIS A 18 35.41 4.00 -17.00
CA HIS A 18 34.37 4.96 -16.62
C HIS A 18 33.90 4.76 -15.16
N ILE A 19 33.77 3.50 -14.73
CA ILE A 19 33.42 3.15 -13.34
C ILE A 19 34.54 3.56 -12.38
N GLN A 20 35.81 3.31 -12.74
CA GLN A 20 36.95 3.65 -11.89
C GLN A 20 37.06 5.16 -11.67
N VAL A 21 36.77 5.96 -12.70
CA VAL A 21 36.69 7.44 -12.58
C VAL A 21 35.57 7.87 -11.62
N TYR A 22 34.43 7.16 -11.61
CA TYR A 22 33.33 7.49 -10.72
C TYR A 22 33.66 7.22 -9.24
N TYR A 23 34.38 6.14 -8.94
CA TYR A 23 34.83 5.83 -7.57
C TYR A 23 35.95 6.73 -7.06
N GLN A 24 36.69 7.39 -7.96
CA GLN A 24 37.71 8.37 -7.60
C GLN A 24 37.15 9.77 -7.35
N ARG A 25 35.84 10.01 -7.56
CA ARG A 25 35.25 11.30 -7.18
C ARG A 25 35.31 11.49 -5.67
N PRO A 26 35.69 12.69 -5.20
CA PRO A 26 35.65 13.00 -3.78
C PRO A 26 34.22 12.78 -3.24
N PRO A 27 34.09 12.26 -2.00
CA PRO A 27 32.79 12.07 -1.38
C PRO A 27 32.02 13.39 -1.38
N LEU A 28 30.71 13.32 -1.64
CA LEU A 28 29.86 14.50 -1.53
C LEU A 28 30.00 15.09 -0.12
N PRO A 29 30.11 16.42 0.02
CA PRO A 29 30.22 17.05 1.31
C PRO A 29 29.02 16.66 2.19
N ASP A 30 29.29 16.35 3.45
CA ASP A 30 28.28 15.96 4.42
C ASP A 30 27.23 17.08 4.53
N VAL A 31 26.02 16.80 4.05
CA VAL A 31 24.90 17.73 4.20
C VAL A 31 24.41 17.58 5.64
N HIS A 32 24.92 18.45 6.51
CA HIS A 32 24.38 18.63 7.87
C HIS A 32 22.94 19.16 7.77
N THR A 33 21.99 18.27 7.53
CA THR A 33 20.58 18.53 7.81
C THR A 33 20.39 18.39 9.32
N PRO A 34 19.99 19.44 10.04
CA PRO A 34 19.69 19.30 11.46
C PRO A 34 18.57 18.26 11.61
N SER A 35 18.82 17.23 12.43
CA SER A 35 17.88 16.13 12.76
C SER A 35 16.63 16.60 13.51
N GLU A 36 16.46 17.91 13.69
CA GLU A 36 15.30 18.45 14.39
C GLU A 36 14.09 18.42 13.47
N LEU A 37 13.03 17.76 13.95
CA LEU A 37 11.67 17.89 13.44
C LEU A 37 11.27 19.38 13.54
N SER A 38 11.66 20.18 12.55
CA SER A 38 11.15 21.53 12.40
C SER A 38 9.64 21.39 12.26
N LYS A 39 8.91 21.80 13.31
CA LYS A 39 7.45 21.86 13.28
C LYS A 39 7.08 22.68 12.05
N PRO A 40 6.22 22.19 11.15
CA PRO A 40 6.14 22.70 9.77
C PRO A 40 5.69 24.15 9.60
N PHE A 41 5.57 24.96 10.66
CA PHE A 41 5.12 26.35 10.57
C PHE A 41 5.78 27.35 11.50
N GLY A 42 6.83 27.02 12.27
CA GLY A 42 7.57 28.03 13.06
C GLY A 42 6.74 28.87 14.07
N LEU A 43 5.45 28.56 14.24
CA LEU A 43 4.56 29.22 15.16
C LEU A 43 4.78 28.54 16.52
N GLY A 44 5.11 29.35 17.53
CA GLY A 44 5.28 28.90 18.91
C GLY A 44 4.02 28.22 19.47
N SER A 45 4.01 27.92 20.76
CA SER A 45 2.88 27.28 21.45
C SER A 45 1.54 27.99 21.14
N LEU A 46 0.76 27.45 20.20
CA LEU A 46 -0.56 27.97 19.88
C LEU A 46 -1.53 27.48 20.96
N HIS A 47 -2.00 28.40 21.79
CA HIS A 47 -3.19 28.14 22.62
C HIS A 47 -4.40 27.94 21.70
N SER A 48 -5.21 26.92 21.98
CA SER A 48 -6.37 26.57 21.13
C SER A 48 -7.39 27.72 20.98
N GLU A 49 -7.34 28.70 21.88
CA GLU A 49 -8.21 29.87 21.90
C GLU A 49 -7.75 31.00 20.98
N SER A 50 -6.48 31.01 20.52
CA SER A 50 -5.95 32.07 19.64
C SER A 50 -6.10 31.76 18.15
N ILE A 51 -6.57 30.56 17.78
CA ILE A 51 -6.73 30.16 16.39
C ILE A 51 -8.10 30.60 15.88
N SER A 52 -8.13 31.73 15.17
CA SER A 52 -9.31 32.19 14.46
C SER A 52 -9.49 31.42 13.14
N PHE A 53 -10.61 30.72 12.99
CA PHE A 53 -10.94 29.96 11.77
C PHE A 53 -11.76 30.77 10.75
N THR A 54 -11.94 32.07 10.97
CA THR A 54 -12.83 32.92 10.16
C THR A 54 -12.47 32.87 8.67
N GLU A 55 -11.18 32.93 8.34
CA GLU A 55 -10.69 32.94 6.96
C GLU A 55 -10.87 31.58 6.26
N LEU A 56 -10.63 30.48 6.99
CA LEU A 56 -10.91 29.12 6.49
C LEU A 56 -12.41 28.90 6.25
N ILE A 57 -13.26 29.43 7.13
CA ILE A 57 -14.72 29.37 6.97
C ILE A 57 -15.16 30.17 5.74
N SER A 58 -14.61 31.38 5.52
CA SER A 58 -14.95 32.18 4.33
C SER A 58 -14.48 31.50 3.04
N LEU A 59 -13.28 30.94 3.04
CA LEU A 59 -12.71 30.29 1.86
C LEU A 59 -13.46 28.99 1.53
N ARG A 60 -13.89 28.24 2.56
CA ARG A 60 -14.80 27.10 2.38
C ARG A 60 -16.13 27.53 1.78
N ARG A 61 -16.78 28.58 2.29
CA ARG A 61 -18.07 29.07 1.76
C ARG A 61 -17.95 29.50 0.30
N LYS A 62 -16.85 30.18 -0.07
CA LYS A 62 -16.58 30.62 -1.44
C LYS A 62 -16.46 29.46 -2.43
N HIS A 63 -15.90 28.33 -2.01
CA HIS A 63 -15.62 27.18 -2.88
C HIS A 63 -16.54 25.97 -2.64
N GLN A 64 -17.53 26.08 -1.76
CA GLN A 64 -18.47 24.99 -1.48
C GLN A 64 -19.43 24.81 -2.65
N THR A 65 -19.49 23.59 -3.20
CA THR A 65 -20.47 23.24 -4.22
C THR A 65 -21.87 23.10 -3.62
N GLU A 66 -22.90 23.29 -4.44
CA GLU A 66 -24.30 23.22 -4.00
C GLU A 66 -24.64 21.86 -3.35
N HIS A 67 -24.11 20.76 -3.89
CA HIS A 67 -24.28 19.43 -3.32
C HIS A 67 -23.64 19.32 -1.92
N ALA A 68 -22.44 19.88 -1.72
CA ALA A 68 -21.78 19.89 -0.42
C ALA A 68 -22.47 20.84 0.58
N ALA A 69 -23.13 21.90 0.12
CA ALA A 69 -23.96 22.76 0.96
C ALA A 69 -25.21 22.01 1.45
N LYS A 70 -25.84 21.23 0.57
CA LYS A 70 -27.06 20.46 0.87
C LYS A 70 -26.80 19.13 1.59
N SER A 71 -25.62 18.53 1.45
CA SER A 71 -25.33 17.21 2.05
C SER A 71 -25.00 17.28 3.55
N VAL A 72 -24.70 18.46 4.08
CA VAL A 72 -24.53 18.63 5.53
C VAL A 72 -25.93 18.64 6.13
N ARG A 73 -26.33 17.50 6.69
CA ARG A 73 -27.56 17.36 7.45
C ARG A 73 -27.42 18.17 8.73
N ILE A 74 -27.66 19.47 8.67
CA ILE A 74 -27.80 20.32 9.85
C ILE A 74 -29.02 19.77 10.57
N ARG A 75 -28.80 18.99 11.63
CA ARG A 75 -29.87 18.67 12.57
C ARG A 75 -30.26 19.99 13.21
N THR A 76 -31.23 20.68 12.63
CA THR A 76 -32.02 21.69 13.32
C THR A 76 -32.79 20.94 14.40
N SER A 77 -32.16 20.69 15.53
CA SER A 77 -32.89 20.24 16.71
C SER A 77 -33.71 21.44 17.17
N THR A 78 -34.97 21.49 16.75
CA THR A 78 -35.97 22.19 17.55
C THR A 78 -35.85 21.64 18.97
N PRO A 79 -35.72 22.47 20.01
CA PRO A 79 -35.69 21.98 21.38
C PRO A 79 -37.02 21.25 21.63
N VAL A 80 -36.99 19.92 21.58
CA VAL A 80 -38.15 19.09 21.86
C VAL A 80 -38.36 19.15 23.36
N THR A 81 -39.40 19.85 23.79
CA THR A 81 -39.73 20.10 25.19
C THR A 81 -40.08 18.82 25.96
N GLU A 82 -40.42 17.73 25.27
CA GLU A 82 -40.69 16.42 25.87
C GLU A 82 -40.09 15.28 25.04
N GLU A 83 -39.04 14.67 25.57
CA GLU A 83 -38.37 13.52 24.96
C GLU A 83 -39.32 12.31 24.91
N SER A 84 -39.63 11.83 23.69
CA SER A 84 -40.55 10.70 23.52
C SER A 84 -40.05 9.45 24.24
N LEU A 85 -40.97 8.63 24.73
CA LEU A 85 -40.69 7.37 25.43
C LEU A 85 -39.72 6.45 24.65
N ARG A 86 -39.84 6.45 23.32
CA ARG A 86 -38.94 5.73 22.41
C ARG A 86 -37.51 6.28 22.45
N HIS A 87 -37.33 7.60 22.49
CA HIS A 87 -36.00 8.21 22.59
C HIS A 87 -35.34 7.90 23.93
N LYS A 88 -36.12 7.95 25.03
CA LYS A 88 -35.64 7.55 26.36
C LYS A 88 -35.19 6.09 26.38
N LEU A 89 -35.97 5.20 25.77
CA LEU A 89 -35.62 3.77 25.67
C LEU A 89 -34.32 3.56 24.86
N ILE A 90 -34.21 4.17 23.68
CA ILE A 90 -33.01 4.07 22.83
C ILE A 90 -31.78 4.62 23.55
N ARG A 91 -31.93 5.75 24.24
CA ARG A 91 -30.85 6.37 25.02
C ARG A 91 -30.40 5.47 26.15
N ARG A 92 -31.33 4.92 26.95
CA ARG A 92 -31.02 3.97 28.03
C ARG A 92 -30.38 2.69 27.50
N PHE A 93 -30.82 2.20 26.34
CA PHE A 93 -30.22 1.05 25.69
C PHE A 93 -28.77 1.32 25.27
N HIS A 94 -28.48 2.46 24.63
CA HIS A 94 -27.11 2.85 24.28
C HIS A 94 -26.24 3.16 25.51
N GLU A 95 -26.83 3.68 26.59
CA GLU A 95 -26.14 3.90 27.86
C GLU A 95 -25.76 2.57 28.51
N ALA A 96 -26.65 1.58 28.52
CA ALA A 96 -26.36 0.22 28.97
C ALA A 96 -25.29 -0.48 28.12
N LEU A 97 -25.34 -0.30 26.79
CA LEU A 97 -24.30 -0.79 25.89
C LEU A 97 -22.95 -0.12 26.14
N ARG A 98 -22.91 1.20 26.37
CA ARG A 98 -21.67 1.91 26.73
C ARG A 98 -21.09 1.45 28.06
N LEU A 99 -21.93 1.18 29.05
CA LEU A 99 -21.51 0.64 30.33
C LEU A 99 -21.01 -0.81 30.23
N GLN A 100 -21.48 -1.57 29.24
CA GLN A 100 -20.88 -2.86 28.88
C GLN A 100 -19.60 -2.73 28.05
N ASP A 101 -19.46 -1.65 27.28
CA ASP A 101 -18.30 -1.37 26.41
C ASP A 101 -17.10 -0.71 27.13
N GLU A 102 -17.26 -0.15 28.34
CA GLU A 102 -16.17 0.37 29.18
C GLU A 102 -15.94 -0.57 30.38
N GLN A 103 -14.83 -1.29 30.57
CA GLN A 103 -13.44 -0.85 30.50
C GLN A 103 -12.55 -2.04 30.07
N GLY A 104 -12.44 -2.29 28.77
CA GLY A 104 -11.19 -2.86 28.30
C GLY A 104 -10.12 -1.79 28.49
N LEU A 105 -9.21 -1.94 29.47
CA LEU A 105 -7.96 -1.19 29.53
C LEU A 105 -7.20 -1.43 28.22
N THR A 106 -7.55 -0.73 27.15
CA THR A 106 -6.87 -0.84 25.87
C THR A 106 -5.60 -0.01 25.98
N THR A 107 -4.60 -0.60 26.63
CA THR A 107 -3.21 -0.30 26.31
C THR A 107 -3.06 -0.35 24.79
N GLY A 108 -2.16 0.47 24.21
CA GLY A 108 -1.96 0.51 22.75
C GLY A 108 -1.72 -0.86 22.11
N ALA A 109 -1.36 -1.87 22.91
CA ALA A 109 -1.32 -3.29 22.55
C ALA A 109 -2.64 -3.82 21.97
N ALA A 110 -3.81 -3.53 22.54
CA ALA A 110 -5.09 -4.02 21.99
C ALA A 110 -5.42 -3.39 20.63
N ARG A 111 -5.03 -2.13 20.42
CA ARG A 111 -5.12 -1.47 19.11
C ARG A 111 -4.14 -2.13 18.12
N HIS A 112 -2.90 -2.37 18.53
CA HIS A 112 -1.89 -3.04 17.72
C HIS A 112 -2.31 -4.47 17.34
N ILE A 113 -2.85 -5.24 18.28
CA ILE A 113 -3.43 -6.56 18.08
C ILE A 113 -4.60 -6.48 17.09
N ARG A 114 -5.54 -5.55 17.25
CA ARG A 114 -6.65 -5.36 16.30
C ARG A 114 -6.17 -4.98 14.88
N TRP A 115 -5.05 -4.26 14.76
CA TRP A 115 -4.43 -3.94 13.46
C TRP A 115 -3.70 -5.14 12.84
N LEU A 116 -3.05 -5.98 13.66
CA LEU A 116 -2.31 -7.15 13.19
C LEU A 116 -3.20 -8.37 12.92
N GLU A 117 -4.14 -8.68 13.81
CA GLU A 117 -5.05 -9.83 13.71
C GLU A 117 -6.04 -9.70 12.54
N GLY A 118 -6.32 -8.47 12.10
CA GLY A 118 -7.12 -8.24 10.90
C GLY A 118 -6.44 -8.65 9.58
N SER A 119 -5.12 -8.93 9.60
CA SER A 119 -4.34 -9.12 8.37
C SER A 119 -3.99 -10.57 8.02
N SER A 120 -3.86 -11.51 8.97
CA SER A 120 -3.17 -12.77 8.62
C SER A 120 -3.71 -14.06 9.26
N THR A 121 -4.56 -14.02 10.28
CA THR A 121 -4.97 -15.26 10.99
C THR A 121 -6.30 -15.11 11.73
N ALA A 122 -7.38 -14.78 11.00
CA ALA A 122 -8.71 -14.94 11.55
C ALA A 122 -9.09 -16.44 11.55
N THR A 123 -8.67 -17.13 12.62
CA THR A 123 -9.18 -18.45 12.98
C THR A 123 -10.69 -18.36 13.12
N VAL A 124 -11.40 -18.97 12.16
CA VAL A 124 -12.80 -19.44 12.14
C VAL A 124 -13.66 -19.03 13.35
N THR A 125 -13.81 -17.73 13.59
CA THR A 125 -14.97 -17.20 14.28
C THR A 125 -15.91 -16.86 13.15
N SER A 126 -17.03 -17.58 13.08
CA SER A 126 -18.07 -17.40 12.08
C SER A 126 -18.44 -15.92 12.03
N THR A 127 -17.87 -15.20 11.05
CA THR A 127 -18.16 -13.79 10.79
C THR A 127 -19.59 -13.72 10.30
N THR A 128 -20.55 -13.74 11.23
CA THR A 128 -21.96 -13.61 10.94
C THR A 128 -22.28 -12.12 10.73
N GLY A 129 -23.11 -11.82 9.74
CA GLY A 129 -23.47 -10.45 9.36
C GLY A 129 -22.63 -9.84 8.22
N ASN A 130 -22.57 -8.51 8.17
CA ASN A 130 -21.99 -7.77 7.04
C ASN A 130 -20.53 -8.11 6.74
N ALA A 131 -19.74 -8.42 7.77
CA ALA A 131 -18.34 -8.79 7.62
C ALA A 131 -18.16 -10.12 6.86
N GLY A 132 -18.94 -11.15 7.18
CA GLY A 132 -18.90 -12.41 6.45
C GLY A 132 -19.30 -12.27 4.99
N ASN A 133 -20.35 -11.48 4.71
CA ASN A 133 -20.74 -11.16 3.34
C ASN A 133 -19.61 -10.45 2.58
N ALA A 134 -18.89 -9.53 3.24
CA ALA A 134 -17.75 -8.85 2.65
C ALA A 134 -16.60 -9.83 2.34
N THR A 135 -16.30 -10.77 3.22
CA THR A 135 -15.30 -11.83 2.99
C THR A 135 -15.68 -12.70 1.81
N ILE A 136 -16.92 -13.19 1.74
CA ILE A 136 -17.41 -14.00 0.60
C ILE A 136 -17.29 -13.22 -0.71
N VAL A 137 -17.68 -11.94 -0.71
CA VAL A 137 -17.52 -11.09 -1.90
C VAL A 137 -16.04 -10.93 -2.26
N ALA A 138 -15.15 -10.74 -1.29
CA ALA A 138 -13.72 -10.65 -1.54
C ALA A 138 -13.15 -11.95 -2.13
N ASP A 139 -13.56 -13.11 -1.62
CA ASP A 139 -13.15 -14.43 -2.16
C ASP A 139 -13.65 -14.62 -3.59
N THR A 140 -14.91 -14.29 -3.91
CA THR A 140 -15.39 -14.39 -5.29
C THR A 140 -14.66 -13.44 -6.25
N LEU A 141 -14.25 -12.25 -5.78
CA LEU A 141 -13.45 -11.32 -6.58
C LEU A 141 -12.03 -11.83 -6.79
N ARG A 142 -11.43 -12.43 -5.76
CA ARG A 142 -10.12 -13.09 -5.82
C ARG A 142 -10.14 -14.22 -6.85
N ASP A 143 -11.15 -15.07 -6.82
CA ASP A 143 -11.26 -16.21 -7.74
C ASP A 143 -11.46 -15.73 -9.19
N LYS A 144 -12.27 -14.69 -9.40
CA LYS A 144 -12.41 -14.04 -10.72
C LYS A 144 -11.10 -13.43 -11.21
N ALA A 145 -10.33 -12.79 -10.33
CA ALA A 145 -9.02 -12.24 -10.69
C ALA A 145 -8.03 -13.36 -11.07
N LEU A 146 -8.03 -14.48 -10.35
CA LEU A 146 -7.21 -15.65 -10.66
C LEU A 146 -7.61 -16.29 -12.01
N GLN A 147 -8.91 -16.43 -12.27
CA GLN A 147 -9.43 -16.91 -13.57
C GLN A 147 -9.03 -15.98 -14.72
N ARG A 148 -9.13 -14.66 -14.52
CA ARG A 148 -8.67 -13.68 -15.51
C ARG A 148 -7.17 -13.82 -15.80
N ARG A 149 -6.36 -13.99 -14.75
CA ARG A 149 -4.91 -14.22 -14.85
C ARG A 149 -4.60 -15.50 -15.63
N ALA A 150 -5.28 -16.60 -15.31
CA ALA A 150 -5.16 -17.88 -16.02
C ALA A 150 -5.52 -17.73 -17.51
N GLY A 151 -6.63 -17.03 -17.81
CA GLY A 151 -7.08 -16.78 -19.17
C GLY A 151 -6.05 -16.00 -20.02
N LEU A 152 -5.39 -14.99 -19.42
CA LEU A 152 -4.32 -14.25 -20.09
C LEU A 152 -3.11 -15.13 -20.40
N PHE A 153 -2.65 -15.96 -19.45
CA PHE A 153 -1.53 -16.87 -19.69
C PHE A 153 -1.86 -17.98 -20.69
N LEU A 154 -3.09 -18.48 -20.66
CA LEU A 154 -3.57 -19.47 -21.62
C LEU A 154 -3.63 -18.87 -23.04
N ALA A 155 -4.16 -17.66 -23.19
CA ALA A 155 -4.19 -16.95 -24.47
C ALA A 155 -2.78 -16.68 -25.02
N ALA A 156 -1.83 -16.36 -24.14
CA ALA A 156 -0.42 -16.17 -24.49
C ALA A 156 0.38 -17.49 -24.64
N LYS A 157 -0.25 -18.66 -24.47
CA LYS A 157 0.37 -20.00 -24.57
C LYS A 157 1.61 -20.17 -23.69
N VAL A 158 1.59 -19.58 -22.49
CA VAL A 158 2.76 -19.63 -21.60
C VAL A 158 2.87 -21.03 -20.97
N PRO A 159 4.06 -21.66 -20.95
CA PRO A 159 4.24 -22.96 -20.30
C PRO A 159 4.01 -22.87 -18.78
N ARG A 160 3.70 -24.00 -18.15
CA ARG A 160 3.51 -24.12 -16.68
C ARG A 160 2.47 -23.14 -16.11
N ILE A 161 1.31 -23.07 -16.76
CA ILE A 161 0.21 -22.14 -16.41
C ILE A 161 -0.13 -22.19 -14.92
N ASN A 162 -0.13 -23.36 -14.28
CA ASN A 162 -0.49 -23.50 -12.86
C ASN A 162 0.48 -22.75 -11.92
N GLU A 163 1.78 -22.78 -12.20
CA GLU A 163 2.82 -22.08 -11.43
C GLU A 163 2.74 -20.55 -11.65
N LEU A 164 2.50 -20.12 -12.89
CA LEU A 164 2.45 -18.71 -13.25
C LEU A 164 1.15 -18.02 -12.84
N THR A 165 0.03 -18.76 -12.88
CA THR A 165 -1.28 -18.27 -12.44
C THR A 165 -1.27 -17.99 -10.94
N SER A 166 -0.68 -18.87 -10.15
CA SER A 166 -0.48 -18.66 -8.71
C SER A 166 0.68 -17.72 -8.39
N ALA A 167 1.51 -17.37 -9.39
CA ALA A 167 2.75 -16.62 -9.21
C ALA A 167 3.71 -17.27 -8.19
N ARG A 168 3.65 -18.61 -8.02
CA ARG A 168 4.28 -19.39 -6.94
C ARG A 168 3.89 -18.98 -5.51
N VAL A 169 2.85 -18.17 -5.36
CA VAL A 169 2.30 -17.79 -4.05
C VAL A 169 1.36 -18.89 -3.57
N SER A 170 1.62 -19.42 -2.39
CA SER A 170 0.80 -20.47 -1.75
C SER A 170 0.80 -20.31 -0.23
N SER A 171 0.02 -21.15 0.48
CA SER A 171 0.08 -21.18 1.95
C SER A 171 1.46 -21.59 2.50
N VAL A 172 2.21 -22.40 1.75
CA VAL A 172 3.57 -22.84 2.14
C VAL A 172 4.61 -21.76 1.82
N MET A 173 4.41 -21.03 0.73
CA MET A 173 5.28 -19.94 0.27
C MET A 173 4.44 -18.67 0.08
N PRO A 174 4.02 -18.01 1.17
CA PRO A 174 3.25 -16.80 1.08
C PRO A 174 4.10 -15.64 0.55
N LEU A 175 3.46 -14.69 -0.11
CA LEU A 175 4.08 -13.45 -0.50
C LEU A 175 4.22 -12.57 0.73
N ARG A 176 5.45 -12.18 1.08
CA ARG A 176 5.77 -11.37 2.27
C ARG A 176 6.53 -10.12 1.90
N ILE A 177 6.50 -9.12 2.77
CA ILE A 177 7.44 -8.00 2.69
C ILE A 177 8.87 -8.57 2.78
N GLY A 178 9.73 -8.13 1.87
CA GLY A 178 11.10 -8.60 1.70
C GLY A 178 11.27 -9.71 0.65
N SER A 179 10.18 -10.36 0.20
CA SER A 179 10.23 -11.33 -0.90
C SER A 179 10.70 -10.68 -2.20
N PHE A 180 11.34 -11.46 -3.08
CA PHE A 180 11.73 -11.02 -4.41
C PHE A 180 10.80 -11.62 -5.47
N GLY A 181 10.67 -10.92 -6.60
CA GLY A 181 9.92 -11.42 -7.74
C GLY A 181 10.28 -10.71 -9.03
N PHE A 182 9.84 -11.28 -10.15
CA PHE A 182 9.96 -10.67 -11.45
C PHE A 182 8.79 -9.72 -11.71
N ILE A 183 9.13 -8.61 -12.35
CA ILE A 183 8.19 -7.62 -12.87
C ILE A 183 8.36 -7.62 -14.39
N ALA A 184 7.30 -8.00 -15.11
CA ALA A 184 7.26 -7.86 -16.55
C ALA A 184 6.80 -6.44 -16.92
N THR A 185 7.65 -5.71 -17.65
CA THR A 185 7.29 -4.45 -18.32
C THR A 185 7.33 -4.64 -19.83
N ASP A 186 6.80 -3.68 -20.58
CA ASP A 186 6.76 -3.77 -22.06
C ASP A 186 8.16 -3.87 -22.69
N THR A 187 9.20 -3.33 -22.03
CA THR A 187 10.55 -3.25 -22.59
C THR A 187 11.54 -4.22 -21.94
N SER A 188 11.31 -4.65 -20.70
CA SER A 188 12.30 -5.43 -19.95
C SER A 188 11.70 -6.21 -18.78
N ILE A 189 12.44 -7.24 -18.35
CA ILE A 189 12.17 -7.95 -17.10
C ILE A 189 13.04 -7.32 -16.02
N MET A 190 12.40 -6.91 -14.93
CA MET A 190 13.07 -6.35 -13.76
C MET A 190 12.87 -7.26 -12.55
N ILE A 191 13.74 -7.13 -11.55
CA ILE A 191 13.55 -7.78 -10.25
C ILE A 191 12.97 -6.74 -9.29
N GLY A 192 11.96 -7.11 -8.52
CA GLY A 192 11.37 -6.29 -7.47
C GLY A 192 11.53 -6.94 -6.11
N LYS A 193 11.98 -6.18 -5.11
CA LYS A 193 11.87 -6.56 -3.69
C LYS A 193 10.59 -5.96 -3.12
N VAL A 194 9.75 -6.78 -2.50
CA VAL A 194 8.51 -6.34 -1.87
C VAL A 194 8.80 -5.47 -0.66
N VAL A 195 8.29 -4.25 -0.65
CA VAL A 195 8.42 -3.29 0.45
C VAL A 195 7.07 -3.07 1.15
N ALA A 196 5.98 -3.14 0.39
CA ALA A 196 4.63 -3.01 0.94
C ALA A 196 3.63 -3.89 0.18
N LEU A 197 2.65 -4.43 0.88
CA LEU A 197 1.54 -5.18 0.29
C LEU A 197 0.23 -4.53 0.69
N TYR A 198 -0.70 -4.44 -0.26
CA TYR A 198 -2.03 -3.89 -0.03
C TYR A 198 -3.10 -4.85 -0.54
N ALA A 199 -4.10 -5.15 0.29
CA ALA A 199 -5.29 -5.88 -0.10
C ALA A 199 -6.51 -4.95 -0.11
N LYS A 200 -7.46 -5.20 -1.01
CA LYS A 200 -8.75 -4.52 -0.99
C LYS A 200 -9.68 -5.27 -0.06
N SER A 201 -10.26 -4.60 0.91
CA SER A 201 -11.31 -5.19 1.75
C SER A 201 -12.57 -5.52 0.92
N GLY A 202 -13.50 -6.31 1.45
CA GLY A 202 -14.72 -6.66 0.72
C GLY A 202 -15.64 -5.45 0.46
N GLY A 203 -16.16 -5.32 -0.77
CA GLY A 203 -17.15 -4.30 -1.15
C GLY A 203 -16.75 -3.38 -2.32
N LYS A 204 -17.74 -2.74 -2.96
CA LYS A 204 -17.55 -1.90 -4.17
C LYS A 204 -16.56 -0.74 -3.93
N ASN A 205 -16.67 -0.09 -2.77
CA ASN A 205 -15.86 1.08 -2.36
C ASN A 205 -14.95 0.76 -1.18
N ALA A 206 -14.55 -0.50 -1.05
CA ALA A 206 -13.67 -0.92 0.00
C ALA A 206 -12.30 -0.24 -0.11
N LYS A 207 -11.78 0.18 1.03
CA LYS A 207 -10.45 0.79 1.12
C LYS A 207 -9.39 -0.30 0.96
N HIS A 208 -8.25 0.11 0.39
CA HIS A 208 -7.04 -0.70 0.40
C HIS A 208 -6.42 -0.62 1.79
N CYS A 209 -6.11 -1.77 2.36
CA CYS A 209 -5.45 -1.90 3.65
C CYS A 209 -4.06 -2.48 3.44
N ALA A 210 -3.07 -1.97 4.18
CA ALA A 210 -1.76 -2.58 4.23
C ALA A 210 -1.88 -3.96 4.89
N ILE A 211 -1.26 -4.96 4.29
CA ILE A 211 -1.18 -6.33 4.80
C ILE A 211 0.29 -6.74 4.91
N LEU A 212 0.59 -7.67 5.83
CA LEU A 212 1.96 -8.14 6.04
C LEU A 212 2.35 -9.26 5.07
N ASP A 213 1.39 -10.14 4.79
CA ASP A 213 1.57 -11.28 3.91
C ASP A 213 0.27 -11.70 3.19
N SER A 214 0.40 -12.52 2.15
CA SER A 214 -0.72 -13.14 1.46
C SER A 214 -0.36 -14.51 0.92
N SER A 215 -1.20 -15.51 1.18
CA SER A 215 -1.10 -16.85 0.60
C SER A 215 -1.69 -16.97 -0.81
N ASN A 216 -2.25 -15.88 -1.34
CA ASN A 216 -2.83 -15.84 -2.69
C ASN A 216 -2.52 -14.51 -3.39
N ILE A 217 -1.85 -14.58 -4.54
CA ILE A 217 -1.48 -13.39 -5.34
C ILE A 217 -2.70 -12.54 -5.74
N ALA A 218 -3.84 -13.17 -6.01
CA ALA A 218 -5.06 -12.48 -6.43
C ALA A 218 -5.77 -11.73 -5.29
N ALA A 219 -5.45 -12.05 -4.03
CA ALA A 219 -5.96 -11.30 -2.87
C ALA A 219 -5.23 -9.95 -2.70
N VAL A 220 -4.03 -9.84 -3.28
CA VAL A 220 -3.25 -8.61 -3.25
C VAL A 220 -3.73 -7.69 -4.38
N SER A 221 -4.04 -6.46 -4.00
CA SER A 221 -4.50 -5.43 -4.92
C SER A 221 -3.34 -4.64 -5.54
N ASN A 222 -2.37 -4.24 -4.72
CA ASN A 222 -1.17 -3.52 -5.13
C ASN A 222 0.03 -4.01 -4.33
N ILE A 223 1.18 -4.03 -4.99
CA ILE A 223 2.47 -4.42 -4.42
C ILE A 223 3.41 -3.22 -4.59
N GLY A 224 3.90 -2.69 -3.48
CA GLY A 224 4.98 -1.71 -3.47
C GLY A 224 6.31 -2.43 -3.58
N LEU A 225 7.07 -2.15 -4.63
CA LEU A 225 8.34 -2.82 -4.94
C LEU A 225 9.48 -1.82 -4.98
N GLN A 226 10.63 -2.19 -4.42
CA GLN A 226 11.92 -1.60 -4.77
C GLN A 226 12.43 -2.30 -6.03
N VAL A 227 12.66 -1.55 -7.09
CA VAL A 227 13.02 -2.08 -8.41
C VAL A 227 14.52 -2.22 -8.53
N TYR A 228 14.94 -3.33 -9.11
CA TYR A 228 16.31 -3.61 -9.48
C TYR A 228 16.36 -3.86 -10.99
N LYS A 229 17.10 -3.00 -11.70
CA LYS A 229 17.33 -3.13 -13.14
C LYS A 229 18.62 -3.94 -13.35
N ARG A 230 18.62 -4.82 -14.34
CA ARG A 230 19.83 -5.52 -14.78
C ARG A 230 20.83 -4.47 -15.30
N THR A 231 22.02 -4.43 -14.73
CA THR A 231 23.10 -3.55 -15.20
C THR A 231 24.03 -4.30 -16.12
N PHE A 232 24.64 -5.39 -15.63
CA PHE A 232 25.60 -6.18 -16.39
C PHE A 232 25.51 -7.65 -15.97
N SER A 233 25.57 -8.57 -16.94
CA SER A 233 25.56 -10.02 -16.70
C SER A 233 24.45 -10.47 -15.72
N THR A 234 24.78 -10.99 -14.54
CA THR A 234 23.86 -11.44 -13.47
C THR A 234 23.69 -10.40 -12.36
N HIS A 235 24.22 -9.20 -12.53
CA HIS A 235 24.14 -8.12 -11.56
C HIS A 235 22.91 -7.24 -11.79
N PHE A 236 22.26 -6.91 -10.69
CA PHE A 236 21.08 -6.05 -10.65
C PHE A 236 21.37 -4.88 -9.70
N SER A 237 21.09 -3.66 -10.16
CA SER A 237 21.27 -2.43 -9.38
C SER A 237 19.93 -1.86 -8.94
N PRO A 238 19.81 -1.39 -7.68
CA PRO A 238 18.62 -0.69 -7.20
C PRO A 238 18.52 0.76 -7.70
N ILE A 239 19.60 1.29 -8.26
CA ILE A 239 19.65 2.62 -8.88
C ILE A 239 19.47 2.41 -10.38
N THR A 240 18.36 2.92 -10.91
CA THR A 240 18.00 2.79 -12.33
C THR A 240 18.42 4.03 -13.10
N GLU A 241 18.37 4.00 -14.43
CA GLU A 241 18.62 5.17 -15.27
C GLU A 241 17.74 6.37 -14.89
N VAL A 242 16.52 6.12 -14.41
CA VAL A 242 15.59 7.18 -13.99
C VAL A 242 16.03 7.84 -12.69
N THR A 243 16.70 7.10 -11.80
CA THR A 243 17.10 7.58 -10.46
C THR A 243 18.61 7.81 -10.32
N VAL A 244 19.40 7.57 -11.37
CA VAL A 244 20.87 7.66 -11.33
C VAL A 244 21.36 9.07 -11.02
N ALA A 245 20.68 10.10 -11.52
CA ALA A 245 21.03 11.50 -11.29
C ALA A 245 21.01 11.89 -9.79
N TRP A 246 20.16 11.22 -9.00
CA TRP A 246 20.01 11.46 -7.57
C TRP A 246 20.61 10.37 -6.70
N GLN A 247 21.17 9.30 -7.30
CA GLN A 247 21.64 8.11 -6.59
C GLN A 247 20.60 7.52 -5.62
N THR A 248 19.31 7.60 -5.97
CA THR A 248 18.21 7.09 -5.12
C THR A 248 17.68 5.76 -5.63
N TYR A 249 17.05 5.00 -4.74
CA TYR A 249 16.36 3.76 -5.10
C TYR A 249 15.05 4.06 -5.82
N GLN A 250 14.73 3.26 -6.84
CA GLN A 250 13.45 3.35 -7.51
C GLN A 250 12.40 2.49 -6.80
N PHE A 251 11.25 3.09 -6.51
CA PHE A 251 10.08 2.40 -5.97
C PHE A 251 8.92 2.50 -6.94
N ILE A 252 8.17 1.42 -7.11
CA ILE A 252 6.97 1.38 -7.95
C ILE A 252 5.83 0.69 -7.23
N PHE A 253 4.60 1.06 -7.59
CA PHE A 253 3.39 0.34 -7.22
C PHE A 253 2.87 -0.43 -8.43
N VAL A 254 2.81 -1.76 -8.31
CA VAL A 254 2.34 -2.63 -9.39
C VAL A 254 1.10 -3.38 -8.95
N PRO A 255 0.09 -3.57 -9.83
CA PRO A 255 -0.97 -4.53 -9.57
C PRO A 255 -0.39 -5.94 -9.40
N SER A 256 -1.15 -6.85 -8.79
CA SER A 256 -0.73 -8.24 -8.60
C SER A 256 -0.56 -9.02 -9.92
N MET A 257 -1.22 -8.59 -11.00
CA MET A 257 -1.25 -9.28 -12.30
C MET A 257 0.12 -9.43 -13.00
N PRO A 258 0.96 -8.40 -13.14
CA PRO A 258 2.29 -8.53 -13.77
C PRO A 258 3.38 -9.12 -12.87
N PHE A 259 3.10 -9.40 -11.59
CA PHE A 259 4.09 -9.88 -10.63
C PHE A 259 4.20 -11.40 -10.59
N LEU A 260 5.43 -11.93 -10.47
CA LEU A 260 5.75 -13.35 -10.29
C LEU A 260 6.76 -13.52 -9.16
N GLN A 261 6.45 -14.31 -8.12
CA GLN A 261 7.39 -14.55 -7.02
C GLN A 261 8.51 -15.51 -7.46
N LEU A 262 9.73 -15.20 -7.02
CA LEU A 262 10.92 -16.04 -7.20
C LEU A 262 10.91 -17.22 -6.22
#